data_AF-A0AAU5K835-F1
#
_entry.id   AF-A0AAU5K835-F1
#
_cell.length_a   1.000
_cell.length_b   1.000
_cell.length_c   1.000
_cell.angle_alpha   90.00
_cell.angle_beta   90.00
_cell.angle_gamma   90.00
#
_symmetry.space_group_name_H-M   'P 1'
#
loop_
_entity.id
_entity.type
_entity.pdbx_description
1 polymer ?
#
loop_
_entity_poly.entity_id
_entity_poly.type
_entity_poly.pdbx_seq_one_letter_code
_entity_poly.pdbx_strand_id
1 'polypeptide(L)'
;MLEFTDDQDVLCVRVEGPADTTTAVDAVDFEVVGHDGSIRSNHHLRAVQLPISLVHLAPVAQALNGRGPLADAAAAGLEVFASAPLHGGEIPGMVTPELSELINPGWAPAEVALAVVASAAGVKCVLLSTRNPEHWKQAAEAVGRPPLSRDVLRRVVDVLGT
;
A
#
# COMPACT_ATOMS: atom_id res chain seq x y z
N MET A 1 -7.20 35.27 15.50
CA MET A 1 -5.85 34.72 15.25
C MET A 1 -6.06 33.23 15.14
N LEU A 2 -6.07 32.69 13.94
CA LEU A 2 -6.46 31.30 13.68
C LEU A 2 -5.23 30.40 13.88
N GLU A 3 -5.32 29.51 14.86
CA GLU A 3 -4.35 28.44 15.12
C GLU A 3 -4.55 27.32 14.10
N PHE A 4 -3.46 26.84 13.52
CA PHE A 4 -3.40 25.61 12.73
C PHE A 4 -3.29 24.43 13.70
N THR A 5 -4.28 23.54 13.76
CA THR A 5 -4.13 22.24 14.44
C THR A 5 -3.74 21.17 13.41
N ASP A 6 -2.44 20.91 13.39
CA ASP A 6 -1.72 19.89 12.64
C ASP A 6 -1.89 18.53 13.34
N ASP A 7 -3.04 17.88 13.15
CA ASP A 7 -3.30 16.57 13.76
C ASP A 7 -4.14 15.71 12.80
N GLN A 8 -3.43 15.06 11.88
CA GLN A 8 -3.90 13.88 11.16
C GLN A 8 -2.92 12.77 11.51
N ASP A 9 -3.22 12.01 12.57
CA ASP A 9 -2.48 10.80 12.89
C ASP A 9 -2.42 9.89 11.65
N VAL A 10 -1.21 9.70 11.11
CA VAL A 10 -0.94 8.70 10.08
C VAL A 10 -0.49 7.44 10.79
N LEU A 11 -1.19 6.35 10.52
CA LEU A 11 -0.93 5.06 11.12
C LEU A 11 -0.45 4.05 10.10
N CYS A 12 0.56 3.28 10.52
CA CYS A 12 0.96 2.07 9.85
C CYS A 12 0.00 0.92 10.17
N VAL A 13 -0.71 0.41 9.15
CA VAL A 13 -1.41 -0.89 9.24
C VAL A 13 -0.49 -1.97 8.66
N ARG A 14 -0.08 -2.95 9.48
CA ARG A 14 0.92 -3.95 9.09
C ARG A 14 0.36 -5.13 8.31
N VAL A 15 1.16 -5.62 7.38
CA VAL A 15 0.94 -6.87 6.63
C VAL A 15 1.74 -8.00 7.35
N GLU A 16 1.09 -8.67 8.33
CA GLU A 16 1.47 -9.86 9.16
C GLU A 16 1.96 -9.68 10.64
N GLY A 17 1.41 -10.53 11.54
CA GLY A 17 1.68 -10.72 12.99
C GLY A 17 0.40 -10.57 13.88
N PRO A 18 0.20 -11.32 15.01
CA PRO A 18 -1.05 -11.27 15.78
C PRO A 18 -1.35 -9.86 16.29
N ALA A 19 -2.65 -9.56 16.44
CA ALA A 19 -3.22 -8.26 16.76
C ALA A 19 -2.55 -7.59 17.97
N ASP A 20 -1.48 -6.85 17.75
CA ASP A 20 -1.00 -5.87 18.70
C ASP A 20 -0.19 -4.79 17.98
N THR A 21 -0.57 -3.53 18.23
CA THR A 21 0.12 -2.27 17.89
C THR A 21 -0.02 -1.69 16.47
N THR A 22 -1.15 -1.03 16.25
CA THR A 22 -1.25 0.33 15.69
C THR A 22 -0.06 1.18 16.19
N THR A 23 0.89 1.51 15.32
CA THR A 23 1.99 2.44 15.62
C THR A 23 1.90 3.67 14.70
N ALA A 24 1.88 4.86 15.30
CA ALA A 24 2.00 6.12 14.58
C ALA A 24 3.38 6.16 13.90
N VAL A 25 3.40 6.52 12.63
CA VAL A 25 4.63 6.71 11.88
C VAL A 25 4.61 8.11 11.28
N ASP A 26 5.62 8.91 11.60
CA ASP A 26 5.82 10.20 10.95
C ASP A 26 6.10 9.95 9.46
N ALA A 27 5.33 10.61 8.58
CA ALA A 27 5.52 10.51 7.14
C ALA A 27 6.87 11.13 6.77
N VAL A 28 7.80 10.31 6.26
CA VAL A 28 9.10 10.78 5.77
C VAL A 28 9.07 10.75 4.25
N ASP A 29 9.32 11.90 3.62
CA ASP A 29 9.62 11.96 2.18
C ASP A 29 10.88 11.13 1.90
N PHE A 30 10.75 10.07 1.11
CA PHE A 30 11.89 9.25 0.69
C PHE A 30 11.94 9.12 -0.83
N GLU A 31 13.03 9.63 -1.39
CA GLU A 31 13.43 9.43 -2.79
C GLU A 31 14.20 8.11 -2.91
N VAL A 32 13.85 7.26 -3.87
CA VAL A 32 14.64 6.05 -4.20
C VAL A 32 15.70 6.43 -5.23
N VAL A 33 16.97 6.34 -4.85
CA VAL A 33 18.13 6.59 -5.73
C VAL A 33 18.85 5.28 -6.06
N GLY A 34 18.99 4.99 -7.36
CA GLY A 34 20.22 4.41 -7.94
C GLY A 34 20.23 2.91 -8.30
N HIS A 35 20.25 2.64 -9.61
CA HIS A 35 20.60 1.37 -10.22
C HIS A 35 22.13 1.26 -10.41
N ASP A 36 22.82 0.50 -9.56
CA ASP A 36 24.07 -0.17 -9.95
C ASP A 36 24.26 -1.53 -9.23
N GLY A 37 24.73 -2.51 -9.98
CA GLY A 37 24.86 -3.89 -9.54
C GLY A 37 26.04 -4.08 -8.59
N SER A 38 25.87 -3.78 -7.31
CA SER A 38 26.55 -4.41 -6.16
C SER A 38 26.31 -3.57 -4.90
N ILE A 39 25.26 -3.87 -4.13
CA ILE A 39 25.04 -3.21 -2.84
C ILE A 39 25.08 -4.24 -1.71
N ARG A 40 26.29 -4.44 -1.18
CA ARG A 40 26.46 -4.57 0.27
C ARG A 40 27.31 -3.40 0.74
N SER A 41 26.70 -2.22 0.85
CA SER A 41 27.25 -1.09 1.58
C SER A 41 26.56 -1.00 2.95
N ASN A 42 27.33 -0.64 3.98
CA ASN A 42 26.89 -0.41 5.36
C ASN A 42 25.94 0.81 5.43
N HIS A 43 24.81 0.79 4.75
CA HIS A 43 23.76 1.79 4.92
C HIS A 43 22.67 1.24 5.83
N HIS A 44 22.12 2.13 6.65
CA HIS A 44 21.01 1.81 7.55
C HIS A 44 19.64 1.95 6.88
N LEU A 45 19.58 2.16 5.55
CA LEU A 45 18.32 2.16 4.81
C LEU A 45 17.65 0.78 4.94
N ARG A 46 16.41 0.77 5.43
CA ARG A 46 15.62 -0.45 5.68
C ARG A 46 14.31 -0.51 4.92
N ALA A 47 13.77 0.65 4.55
CA ALA A 47 12.48 0.74 3.90
C ALA A 47 12.47 1.87 2.86
N VAL A 48 11.54 1.76 1.92
CA VAL A 48 11.18 2.81 0.98
C VAL A 48 9.69 3.08 1.09
N GLN A 49 9.29 4.34 1.00
CA GLN A 49 7.90 4.72 0.90
C GLN A 49 7.54 4.93 -0.57
N LEU A 50 6.46 4.32 -1.04
CA LEU A 50 6.01 4.45 -2.43
C LEU A 50 4.51 4.75 -2.49
N PRO A 51 4.05 5.62 -3.41
CA PRO A 51 2.62 5.74 -3.68
C PRO A 51 2.14 4.44 -4.35
N ILE A 52 1.23 3.73 -3.68
CA ILE A 52 0.63 2.50 -4.20
C ILE A 52 -0.87 2.58 -3.94
N SER A 53 -1.64 2.64 -5.01
CA SER A 53 -3.10 2.76 -4.97
C SER A 53 -3.68 2.32 -6.31
N LEU A 54 -5.01 2.23 -6.43
CA LEU A 54 -5.64 1.87 -7.72
C LEU A 54 -5.32 2.84 -8.86
N VAL A 55 -5.00 4.11 -8.54
CA VAL A 55 -4.56 5.11 -9.54
C VAL A 55 -3.03 5.18 -9.70
N HIS A 56 -2.28 4.61 -8.76
CA HIS A 56 -0.81 4.50 -8.80
C HIS A 56 -0.38 3.03 -8.83
N LEU A 57 -0.93 2.25 -9.77
CA LEU A 57 -0.75 0.80 -9.82
C LEU A 57 0.48 0.36 -10.64
N ALA A 58 1.17 1.30 -11.29
CA ALA A 58 2.31 1.01 -12.16
C ALA A 58 3.46 0.27 -11.44
N PRO A 59 3.83 0.60 -10.18
CA PRO A 59 4.80 -0.19 -9.42
C PRO A 59 4.41 -1.67 -9.30
N VAL A 60 3.13 -1.95 -9.07
CA VAL A 60 2.61 -3.33 -8.96
C VAL A 60 2.68 -4.04 -10.31
N ALA A 61 2.22 -3.39 -11.38
CA ALA A 61 2.28 -3.91 -12.75
C ALA A 61 3.72 -4.26 -13.17
N GLN A 62 4.68 -3.40 -12.85
CA GLN A 62 6.10 -3.63 -13.11
C GLN A 62 6.63 -4.81 -12.28
N ALA A 63 6.30 -4.87 -10.99
CA ALA A 63 6.73 -5.94 -10.09
C ALA A 63 6.23 -7.32 -10.52
N LEU A 64 4.99 -7.40 -11.03
CA LEU A 64 4.43 -8.63 -11.59
C LEU A 64 5.26 -9.17 -12.77
N ASN A 65 6.06 -8.32 -13.42
CA ASN A 65 7.00 -8.65 -14.49
C ASN A 65 8.47 -8.71 -14.01
N GLY A 66 8.71 -8.66 -12.70
CA GLY A 66 10.04 -8.75 -12.11
C GLY A 66 10.91 -7.50 -12.30
N ARG A 67 10.30 -6.33 -12.49
CA ARG A 67 11.01 -5.05 -12.72
C ARG A 67 10.40 -3.91 -11.90
N GLY A 68 11.06 -2.76 -11.90
CA GLY A 68 10.56 -1.53 -11.29
C GLY A 68 10.77 -1.46 -9.77
N PRO A 69 10.28 -0.40 -9.13
CA PRO A 69 10.74 0.00 -7.79
C PRO A 69 10.42 -1.03 -6.69
N LEU A 70 9.34 -1.80 -6.82
CA LEU A 70 9.05 -2.88 -5.87
C LEU A 70 9.97 -4.09 -6.05
N ALA A 71 10.33 -4.43 -7.30
CA ALA A 71 11.28 -5.50 -7.58
C ALA A 71 12.70 -5.10 -7.13
N ASP A 72 13.07 -3.84 -7.34
CA ASP A 72 14.36 -3.27 -6.90
C ASP A 72 14.46 -3.24 -5.38
N ALA A 73 13.39 -2.80 -4.68
CA ALA A 73 13.31 -2.84 -3.23
C ALA A 73 13.45 -4.27 -2.69
N ALA A 74 12.76 -5.23 -3.29
CA ALA A 74 12.88 -6.65 -2.92
C ALA A 74 14.31 -7.19 -3.15
N ALA A 75 14.94 -6.85 -4.28
CA ALA A 75 16.32 -7.25 -4.57
C ALA A 75 17.34 -6.64 -3.59
N ALA A 76 17.07 -5.42 -3.10
CA ALA A 76 17.86 -4.73 -2.09
C ALA A 76 17.54 -5.17 -0.64
N GLY A 77 16.53 -6.02 -0.43
CA GLY A 77 16.08 -6.42 0.91
C GLY A 77 15.44 -5.28 1.71
N LEU A 78 14.83 -4.31 1.02
CA LEU A 78 14.11 -3.18 1.61
C LEU A 78 12.63 -3.51 1.78
N GLU A 79 12.06 -3.06 2.90
CA GLU A 79 10.62 -3.07 3.13
C GLU A 79 9.93 -1.96 2.32
N VAL A 80 8.66 -2.16 1.95
CA VAL A 80 7.87 -1.13 1.26
C VAL A 80 6.75 -0.64 2.16
N PHE A 81 6.68 0.69 2.31
CA PHE A 81 5.61 1.38 3.00
C PHE A 81 4.71 2.02 1.93
N ALA A 82 3.49 1.52 1.78
CA ALA A 82 2.54 2.00 0.81
C ALA A 82 1.88 3.29 1.32
N SER A 83 2.09 4.39 0.60
CA SER A 83 1.50 5.69 0.88
C SER A 83 0.32 5.98 -0.06
N ALA A 84 -0.56 6.89 0.38
CA ALA A 84 -1.77 7.31 -0.34
C ALA A 84 -2.66 6.16 -0.89
N PRO A 85 -2.90 5.09 -0.11
CA PRO A 85 -3.57 3.87 -0.61
C PRO A 85 -5.01 4.09 -1.09
N LEU A 86 -5.67 5.15 -0.61
CA LEU A 86 -7.02 5.55 -0.98
C LEU A 86 -7.09 6.90 -1.73
N HIS A 87 -5.94 7.47 -2.12
CA HIS A 87 -5.83 8.76 -2.81
C HIS A 87 -6.71 9.86 -2.17
N GLY A 88 -6.44 10.20 -0.91
CA GLY A 88 -7.23 11.22 -0.19
C GLY A 88 -8.69 10.84 0.09
N GLY A 89 -9.07 9.58 -0.11
CA GLY A 89 -10.45 9.09 0.07
C GLY A 89 -11.27 9.08 -1.21
N GLU A 90 -10.69 9.37 -2.37
CA GLU A 90 -11.40 9.39 -3.65
C GLU A 90 -11.59 7.98 -4.23
N ILE A 91 -10.65 7.07 -4.00
CA ILE A 91 -10.66 5.72 -4.60
C ILE A 91 -11.94 4.92 -4.30
N PRO A 92 -12.51 4.92 -3.08
CA PRO A 92 -13.78 4.25 -2.82
C PRO A 92 -14.92 4.65 -3.77
N GLY A 93 -14.94 5.89 -4.28
CA GLY A 93 -15.92 6.34 -5.28
C GLY A 93 -15.62 5.88 -6.70
N MET A 94 -14.42 5.35 -6.96
CA MET A 94 -13.96 4.90 -8.28
C MET A 94 -13.98 3.36 -8.44
N VAL A 95 -14.08 2.61 -7.33
CA VAL A 95 -14.18 1.15 -7.38
C VAL A 95 -15.52 0.75 -7.97
N THR A 96 -15.48 0.11 -9.14
CA THR A 96 -16.69 -0.37 -9.80
C THR A 96 -17.16 -1.70 -9.21
N PRO A 97 -18.45 -2.06 -9.38
CA PRO A 97 -18.95 -3.37 -8.96
C PRO A 97 -18.15 -4.53 -9.56
N GLU A 98 -17.71 -4.42 -10.82
CA GLU A 98 -16.93 -5.46 -11.51
C GLU A 98 -15.56 -5.67 -10.85
N LEU A 99 -14.92 -4.59 -10.38
CA LEU A 99 -13.66 -4.68 -9.65
C LEU A 99 -13.86 -5.33 -8.27
N SER A 100 -14.95 -5.01 -7.58
CA SER A 100 -15.31 -5.67 -6.32
C SER A 100 -15.57 -7.16 -6.53
N GLU A 101 -16.35 -7.54 -7.54
CA GLU A 101 -16.64 -8.94 -7.88
C GLU A 101 -15.37 -9.73 -8.25
N LEU A 102 -14.42 -9.09 -8.94
CA LEU A 102 -13.13 -9.70 -9.27
C LEU A 102 -12.30 -10.06 -8.04
N ILE A 103 -12.34 -9.21 -7.01
CA ILE A 103 -11.50 -9.35 -5.81
C ILE A 103 -12.23 -10.15 -4.73
N ASN A 104 -13.37 -9.64 -4.28
CA ASN A 104 -14.26 -10.34 -3.36
C ASN A 104 -15.66 -9.70 -3.34
N PRO A 105 -16.70 -10.45 -3.76
CA PRO A 105 -18.07 -9.98 -3.69
C PRO A 105 -18.48 -9.60 -2.26
N GLY A 106 -19.08 -8.42 -2.10
CA GLY A 106 -19.60 -7.93 -0.82
C GLY A 106 -18.60 -7.18 0.06
N TRP A 107 -17.35 -7.00 -0.36
CA TRP A 107 -16.43 -6.09 0.34
C TRP A 107 -16.75 -4.63 0.02
N ALA A 108 -16.50 -3.75 0.99
CA ALA A 108 -16.64 -2.33 0.77
C ALA A 108 -15.55 -1.83 -0.20
N PRO A 109 -15.83 -0.81 -1.03
CA PRO A 109 -14.86 -0.24 -1.98
C PRO A 109 -13.48 0.08 -1.39
N ALA A 110 -13.43 0.64 -0.17
CA ALA A 110 -12.17 0.94 0.50
C ALA A 110 -11.39 -0.33 0.86
N GLU A 111 -12.07 -1.39 1.31
CA GLU A 111 -11.45 -2.68 1.62
C GLU A 111 -10.89 -3.34 0.37
N VAL A 112 -11.62 -3.26 -0.75
CA VAL A 112 -11.17 -3.75 -2.06
C VAL A 112 -9.88 -3.06 -2.49
N ALA A 113 -9.83 -1.73 -2.40
CA ALA A 113 -8.64 -0.96 -2.73
C ALA A 113 -7.46 -1.31 -1.81
N LEU A 114 -7.69 -1.39 -0.50
CA LEU A 114 -6.66 -1.73 0.49
C LEU A 114 -6.11 -3.14 0.29
N ALA A 115 -6.95 -4.09 -0.11
CA ALA A 115 -6.52 -5.46 -0.40
C ALA A 115 -5.52 -5.50 -1.57
N VAL A 116 -5.76 -4.72 -2.63
CA VAL A 116 -4.83 -4.62 -3.76
C VAL A 116 -3.49 -4.03 -3.31
N VAL A 117 -3.53 -2.94 -2.52
CA VAL A 117 -2.32 -2.29 -2.01
C VAL A 117 -1.52 -3.20 -1.08
N ALA A 118 -2.18 -3.84 -0.11
CA ALA A 118 -1.54 -4.75 0.84
C ALA A 118 -0.95 -6.00 0.18
N SER A 119 -1.47 -6.36 -1.00
CA SER A 119 -0.98 -7.52 -1.76
C SER A 119 0.20 -7.21 -2.68
N ALA A 120 0.60 -5.94 -2.80
CA ALA A 120 1.74 -5.55 -3.61
C ALA A 120 3.05 -6.12 -3.02
N ALA A 121 3.95 -6.54 -3.92
CA ALA A 121 5.20 -7.20 -3.52
C ALA A 121 6.04 -6.30 -2.59
N GLY A 122 6.48 -6.87 -1.47
CA GLY A 122 7.34 -6.17 -0.49
C GLY A 122 6.62 -5.20 0.45
N VAL A 123 5.31 -4.97 0.27
CA VAL A 123 4.54 -4.10 1.18
C VAL A 123 4.47 -4.73 2.57
N LYS A 124 4.96 -3.99 3.56
CA LYS A 124 4.91 -4.35 4.99
C LYS A 124 4.01 -3.44 5.80
N CYS A 125 3.78 -2.24 5.31
CA CYS A 125 3.01 -1.21 5.98
C CYS A 125 2.13 -0.48 4.96
N VAL A 126 0.86 -0.28 5.30
CA VAL A 126 -0.05 0.60 4.56
C VAL A 126 -0.32 1.83 5.41
N LEU A 127 0.05 3.00 4.91
CA LEU A 127 -0.08 4.28 5.60
C LEU A 127 -1.46 4.86 5.38
N LEU A 128 -2.22 4.99 6.46
CA LEU A 128 -3.59 5.50 6.45
C LEU A 128 -3.74 6.63 7.45
N SER A 129 -4.75 7.46 7.25
CA SER A 129 -5.21 8.41 8.25
C SER A 129 -6.73 8.48 8.20
N THR A 130 -7.36 8.52 9.37
CA THR A 130 -8.80 8.67 9.50
C THR A 130 -9.15 9.09 10.92
N ARG A 131 -10.16 9.94 11.05
CA ARG A 131 -10.74 10.32 12.35
C ARG A 131 -11.89 9.40 12.78
N ASN A 132 -12.29 8.45 11.94
CA ASN A 132 -13.36 7.50 12.22
C ASN A 132 -12.79 6.16 12.73
N PRO A 133 -13.06 5.75 13.99
CA PRO A 133 -12.62 4.48 14.54
C PRO A 133 -13.07 3.25 13.74
N GLU A 134 -14.26 3.28 13.14
CA GLU A 134 -14.75 2.15 12.34
C GLU A 134 -13.92 1.96 11.06
N HIS A 135 -13.42 3.05 10.46
CA HIS A 135 -12.53 2.96 9.32
C HIS A 135 -11.19 2.33 9.70
N TRP A 136 -10.70 2.54 10.92
CA TRP A 136 -9.49 1.86 11.41
C TRP A 136 -9.70 0.35 11.48
N LYS A 137 -10.85 -0.09 12.02
CA LYS A 137 -11.19 -1.51 12.10
C LYS A 137 -11.29 -2.15 10.71
N GLN A 138 -12.03 -1.53 9.79
CA GLN A 138 -12.17 -2.00 8.41
C GLN A 138 -10.81 -2.07 7.69
N ALA A 139 -9.97 -1.06 7.86
CA ALA A 139 -8.65 -1.06 7.25
C ALA A 139 -7.74 -2.16 7.81
N ALA A 140 -7.71 -2.34 9.12
CA ALA A 140 -6.95 -3.41 9.76
C ALA A 140 -7.44 -4.80 9.30
N GLU A 141 -8.75 -4.99 9.21
CA GLU A 141 -9.33 -6.23 8.68
C GLU A 141 -9.00 -6.46 7.21
N ALA A 142 -9.00 -5.43 6.36
CA ALA A 142 -8.68 -5.57 4.94
C ALA A 142 -7.18 -5.86 4.71
N VAL A 143 -6.30 -5.12 5.39
CA VAL A 143 -4.83 -5.26 5.27
C VAL A 143 -4.31 -6.54 5.92
N GLY A 144 -4.95 -7.00 7.00
CA GLY A 144 -4.58 -8.22 7.72
C GLY A 144 -5.01 -9.53 7.06
N ARG A 145 -5.76 -9.48 5.95
CA ARG A 145 -6.16 -10.67 5.19
C ARG A 145 -4.98 -11.24 4.38
N PRO A 146 -5.04 -12.53 4.00
CA PRO A 146 -4.05 -13.10 3.09
C PRO A 146 -3.95 -12.28 1.79
N PRO A 147 -2.72 -12.04 1.28
CA PRO A 147 -2.53 -11.34 0.02
C PRO A 147 -3.32 -11.99 -1.13
N LEU A 148 -3.86 -11.15 -2.01
CA LEU A 148 -4.45 -11.59 -3.27
C LEU A 148 -3.41 -12.37 -4.07
N SER A 149 -3.88 -13.42 -4.75
CA SER A 149 -3.00 -14.19 -5.63
C SER A 149 -2.42 -13.32 -6.73
N ARG A 150 -1.23 -13.69 -7.21
CA ARG A 150 -0.56 -13.01 -8.32
C ARG A 150 -1.44 -12.92 -9.58
N ASP A 151 -2.27 -13.93 -9.83
CA ASP A 151 -3.19 -13.96 -10.97
C ASP A 151 -4.35 -12.96 -10.82
N VAL A 152 -4.86 -12.78 -9.60
CA VAL A 152 -5.87 -11.74 -9.31
C VAL A 152 -5.27 -10.36 -9.48
N LEU A 153 -4.06 -10.11 -8.94
CA LEU A 153 -3.37 -8.82 -9.12
C LEU A 153 -3.10 -8.51 -10.60
N ARG A 154 -2.73 -9.53 -11.39
CA ARG A 154 -2.57 -9.37 -12.84
C ARG A 154 -3.88 -8.90 -13.48
N ARG A 155 -5.00 -9.55 -13.18
CA ARG A 155 -6.31 -9.17 -13.72
C ARG A 155 -6.73 -7.77 -13.31
N VAL A 156 -6.46 -7.35 -12.07
CA VAL A 156 -6.74 -5.99 -11.59
C VAL A 156 -5.95 -4.97 -12.41
N VAL A 157 -4.65 -5.20 -12.61
CA VAL A 157 -3.78 -4.36 -13.45
C VAL A 157 -4.30 -4.30 -14.89
N ASP A 158 -4.68 -5.43 -15.47
CA ASP A 158 -5.18 -5.51 -16.85
C ASP A 158 -6.51 -4.73 -17.00
N VAL A 159 -7.42 -4.82 -16.03
CA VAL A 159 -8.71 -4.10 -16.04
C VAL A 159 -8.52 -2.59 -15.91
N LEU A 160 -7.56 -2.15 -15.10
CA LEU A 160 -7.28 -0.74 -14.86
C LEU A 160 -6.33 -0.11 -15.91
N GLY A 161 -5.81 -0.90 -16.85
CA GLY A 161 -5.09 -0.42 -18.03
C GLY A 161 -3.76 0.29 -17.73
N THR A 162 -3.00 -0.23 -16.77
CA THR A 162 -1.74 0.37 -16.30
C THR A 162 -0.49 -0.25 -16.93
#